data_AF-A0A350XPH4-F1
#
_entry.id   AF-A0A350XPH4-F1
#
_cell.length_a   1.000
_cell.length_b   1.000
_cell.length_c   1.000
_cell.angle_alpha   90.00
_cell.angle_beta   90.00
_cell.angle_gamma   90.00
#
_symmetry.space_group_name_H-M   'P 1'
#
loop_
_entity.id
_entity.type
_entity.pdbx_description
1 polymer ?
#
loop_
_entity_poly.entity_id
_entity_poly.type
_entity_poly.pdbx_seq_one_letter_code
_entity_poly.pdbx_strand_id
1 'polypeptide(L)' 'RFNAEPLQGLADSIKEVGVLQPIVVRPAGPNGRHVLVAGERRLRAARMAGL' A
#
# COMPACT_ATOMS: atom_id res chain seq x y z
N ARG A 1 11.23 12.57 13.78
CA ARG A 1 11.97 11.38 13.26
C ARG A 1 10.97 10.50 12.54
N PHE A 2 11.06 10.35 11.22
CA PHE A 2 10.26 9.36 10.51
C PHE A 2 10.76 7.98 10.96
N ASN A 3 10.00 7.30 11.82
CA ASN A 3 10.27 5.90 12.10
C ASN A 3 10.06 5.17 10.78
N ALA A 4 11.16 4.74 10.18
CA ALA A 4 11.15 3.79 9.10
C ALA A 4 10.69 2.46 9.70
N GLU A 5 9.38 2.35 9.92
CA GLU A 5 8.77 1.10 10.36
C GLU A 5 9.17 0.03 9.34
N PRO A 6 9.61 -1.16 9.76
CA PRO A 6 10.02 -2.18 8.80
C PRO A 6 8.84 -2.48 7.89
N LEU A 7 9.09 -2.57 6.58
CA LEU A 7 8.06 -2.93 5.60
C LEU A 7 7.37 -4.27 5.98
N GLN A 8 8.10 -5.13 6.69
CA GLN A 8 7.60 -6.38 7.27
C GLN A 8 6.51 -6.16 8.31
N GLY A 9 6.73 -5.31 9.32
CA GLY A 9 5.70 -5.02 10.34
C GLY A 9 4.44 -4.40 9.72
N LEU A 10 4.61 -3.62 8.65
CA LEU A 10 3.49 -3.09 7.87
C LEU A 10 2.72 -4.20 7.14
N ALA A 11 3.43 -5.18 6.59
CA ALA A 11 2.82 -6.33 5.91
C ALA A 11 2.09 -7.24 6.91
N ASP A 12 2.69 -7.49 8.07
CA ASP A 12 2.10 -8.29 9.14
C ASP A 12 0.81 -7.63 9.65
N SER A 13 0.83 -6.31 9.89
CA SER A 13 -0.37 -5.54 10.22
C SER A 13 -1.44 -5.64 9.12
N ILE A 14 -1.07 -5.54 7.83
CA ILE A 14 -2.03 -5.67 6.73
C ILE A 14 -2.65 -7.08 6.68
N LYS A 15 -1.91 -8.13 7.03
CA LYS A 15 -2.47 -9.50 7.10
C LYS A 15 -3.49 -9.63 8.23
N GLU A 16 -3.25 -8.99 9.37
CA GLU A 16 -4.12 -9.11 10.55
C GLU A 16 -5.39 -8.26 10.43
N VAL A 17 -5.25 -6.98 10.03
CA VAL A 17 -6.33 -6.00 10.09
C VAL A 17 -6.68 -5.36 8.74
N GLY A 18 -6.00 -5.76 7.66
CA GLY A 18 -6.20 -5.19 6.33
C GLY A 18 -5.53 -3.82 6.14
N VAL A 19 -5.80 -3.20 5.00
CA VAL A 19 -5.24 -1.88 4.65
C VAL A 19 -6.10 -0.78 5.26
N LEU A 20 -5.80 -0.38 6.50
CA LEU A 20 -6.54 0.67 7.22
C LEU A 20 -6.35 2.07 6.64
N GLN A 21 -5.14 2.37 6.17
CA GLN A 21 -4.84 3.66 5.54
C GLN A 21 -4.90 3.53 4.02
N PRO A 22 -5.76 4.30 3.33
CA PRO A 22 -5.90 4.20 1.88
C PRO A 22 -4.64 4.66 1.16
N ILE A 23 -4.44 4.11 -0.04
CA ILE A 23 -3.46 4.62 -1.01
C ILE A 23 -4.14 5.63 -1.94
N VAL A 24 -3.37 6.60 -2.42
CA VAL A 24 -3.89 7.59 -3.37
C VAL A 24 -3.47 7.17 -4.76
N VAL A 25 -4.45 7.08 -5.66
CA VAL A 25 -4.21 6.77 -7.07
C VAL A 25 -4.87 7.79 -7.96
N ARG A 26 -4.42 7.87 -9.20
CA ARG A 26 -5.07 8.63 -10.27
C ARG A 26 -5.32 7.74 -11.48
N PRO A 27 -6.34 8.04 -12.31
CA PRO A 27 -6.57 7.30 -13.55
C PRO A 27 -5.36 7.35 -14.50
N ALA A 28 -5.11 6.24 -15.19
CA ALA A 28 -4.02 6.04 -16.15
C ALA A 28 -4.54 5.81 -17.58
N GLY A 29 -5.69 6.41 -17.90
CA GLY A 29 -6.39 6.29 -19.18
C GLY A 29 -7.78 5.64 -19.05
N PRO A 30 -8.44 5.36 -20.18
CA PRO A 30 -9.84 4.90 -20.20
C PRO A 30 -10.05 3.44 -19.74
N ASN A 31 -8.98 2.66 -19.61
CA ASN A 31 -9.07 1.20 -19.40
C ASN A 31 -9.20 0.80 -17.91
N GLY A 32 -9.68 1.69 -17.04
CA GLY A 32 -9.77 1.43 -15.59
C GLY A 32 -8.43 1.23 -14.89
N ARG A 33 -7.31 1.56 -15.55
CA ARG A 33 -5.98 1.49 -14.94
C ARG A 33 -5.74 2.69 -14.04
N HIS A 34 -4.97 2.47 -12.99
CA HIS A 34 -4.62 3.49 -12.01
C HIS A 34 -3.11 3.56 -11.82
N VAL A 35 -2.61 4.76 -11.59
CA VAL A 35 -1.21 5.00 -11.21
C VAL A 35 -1.18 5.46 -9.76
N LEU A 36 -0.25 4.90 -8.98
CA LEU A 36 -0.03 5.29 -7.60
C LEU A 36 0.52 6.72 -7.52
N VAL A 37 -0.14 7.56 -6.72
CA VAL A 37 0.30 8.92 -6.39
C VAL A 37 0.98 8.95 -5.03
N ALA A 38 0.43 8.25 -4.03
CA ALA A 38 0.99 8.18 -2.68
C ALA A 38 0.67 6.83 -2.00
N GLY A 39 1.54 6.43 -1.07
CA GLY A 39 1.35 5.20 -0.28
C GLY A 39 2.15 3.99 -0.78
N GLU A 40 3.31 4.21 -1.41
CA GLU A 40 4.14 3.13 -1.98
C GLU A 40 4.50 2.05 -0.96
N ARG A 41 4.83 2.45 0.27
CA ARG A 41 5.12 1.52 1.37
C ARG A 41 3.93 0.60 1.67
N ARG A 42 2.71 1.13 1.66
CA ARG A 42 1.49 0.35 1.87
C ARG A 42 1.22 -0.60 0.70
N LEU A 43 1.41 -0.14 -0.54
CA LEU A 43 1.27 -0.99 -1.72
C LEU A 43 2.28 -2.16 -1.70
N ARG A 44 3.55 -1.90 -1.35
CA ARG A 44 4.55 -2.98 -1.23
C ARG A 44 4.21 -3.93 -0.09
N ALA A 45 3.79 -3.42 1.07
CA ALA A 45 3.42 -4.26 2.20
C ALA A 45 2.18 -5.12 1.91
N ALA A 46 1.18 -4.59 1.19
CA ALA A 46 0.02 -5.36 0.74
C ALA A 46 0.43 -6.49 -0.21
N ARG A 47 1.35 -6.23 -1.15
CA ARG A 47 1.91 -7.27 -2.03
C ARG A 47 2.68 -8.34 -1.24
N MET A 48 3.46 -7.95 -0.25
CA MET A 48 4.13 -8.88 0.67
C MET A 48 3.14 -9.66 1.55
N ALA A 49 1.97 -9.07 1.83
CA ALA A 49 0.88 -9.71 2.55
C ALA A 49 0.10 -10.74 1.70
N GLY A 50 0.28 -10.74 0.37
CA GLY A 50 -0.40 -11.66 -0.55
C GLY A 50 -1.75 -11.18 -1.07
N LEU A 51 -1.99 -9.86 -1.02
CA LEU A 51 -3.18 -9.20 -1.58
C LEU A 51 -2.99 -8.77 -3.04
#